data_AF-A0A7Y2E541-F1
#
_entry.id   AF-A0A7Y2E541-F1
#
_cell.length_a   1.000
_cell.length_b   1.000
_cell.length_c   1.000
_cell.angle_alpha   90.00
_cell.angle_beta   90.00
_cell.angle_gamma   90.00
#
_symmetry.space_group_name_H-M   'P 1'
#
loop_
_entity.id
_entity.type
_entity.pdbx_description
1 polymer ?
#
loop_
_entity_poly.entity_id
_entity_poly.type
_entity_poly.pdbx_seq_one_letter_code
_entity_poly.pdbx_strand_id
1 'polypeptide(L)'
;MIETRGLVAAVEAADAMLKAASVSLAGIERTQAALITVQITGETAAVRSSVDAGVAAAERVGHVVSSHVIPRPSDDVCAMQFEDTGETYQGSAPSFTGVTTVSSVDLERMTVRELRALARDTEDSPIQGRAIARATKQELLDALRTVI
;
A
#
# COMPACT_ATOMS: atom_id res chain seq x y z
N MET A 1 4.57 -16.44 -1.76
CA MET A 1 4.48 -15.66 -3.02
C MET A 1 3.80 -16.49 -4.09
N ILE A 2 3.04 -15.84 -4.97
CA ILE A 2 2.36 -16.45 -6.11
C ILE A 2 2.64 -15.59 -7.34
N GLU A 3 3.15 -16.21 -8.41
CA GLU A 3 3.31 -15.59 -9.71
C GLU A 3 2.19 -16.04 -10.64
N THR A 4 1.58 -15.09 -11.34
CA THR A 4 0.49 -15.33 -12.28
C THR A 4 0.81 -14.68 -13.62
N ARG A 5 0.14 -15.17 -14.67
CA ARG A 5 0.13 -14.50 -15.98
C ARG A 5 -1.17 -13.70 -16.11
N GLY A 6 -1.05 -12.38 -16.04
CA GLY A 6 -2.16 -11.43 -16.14
C GLY A 6 -2.66 -10.91 -14.78
N LEU A 7 -3.15 -9.66 -14.79
CA LEU A 7 -3.50 -8.93 -13.57
C LEU A 7 -4.73 -9.49 -12.84
N VAL A 8 -5.70 -10.06 -13.56
CA VAL A 8 -6.93 -10.60 -12.96
C VAL A 8 -6.62 -11.73 -11.97
N ALA A 9 -5.79 -12.69 -12.39
CA ALA A 9 -5.36 -13.79 -11.53
C ALA A 9 -4.51 -13.30 -10.34
N ALA A 10 -3.65 -12.29 -10.55
CA ALA A 10 -2.87 -11.70 -9.46
C ALA A 10 -3.76 -11.05 -8.39
N VAL A 11 -4.80 -10.31 -8.80
CA VAL A 11 -5.73 -9.65 -7.87
C VAL A 11 -6.55 -10.67 -7.09
N GLU A 12 -7.09 -11.70 -7.75
CA GLU A 12 -7.81 -12.80 -7.06
C GLU A 12 -6.88 -13.56 -6.10
N ALA A 13 -5.63 -13.82 -6.50
CA ALA A 13 -4.64 -14.43 -5.63
C ALA A 13 -4.43 -13.60 -4.35
N ALA A 14 -4.23 -12.29 -4.49
CA ALA A 14 -4.00 -11.37 -3.38
C ALA A 14 -5.19 -11.34 -2.42
N ASP A 15 -6.40 -11.21 -2.95
CA ASP A 15 -7.64 -11.19 -2.16
C ASP A 15 -7.82 -12.49 -1.36
N ALA A 16 -7.65 -13.64 -2.01
CA ALA A 16 -7.76 -14.95 -1.36
C ALA A 16 -6.66 -15.18 -0.31
N MET A 17 -5.41 -14.78 -0.59
CA MET A 17 -4.31 -14.88 0.37
C MET A 17 -4.58 -14.11 1.66
N LEU A 18 -5.04 -12.85 1.55
CA LEU A 18 -5.29 -11.96 2.70
C LEU A 18 -6.53 -12.38 3.50
N LYS A 19 -7.51 -13.03 2.86
CA LYS A 19 -8.72 -13.54 3.54
C LYS A 19 -8.53 -14.89 4.23
N ALA A 20 -7.57 -15.70 3.76
CA ALA A 20 -7.40 -17.07 4.24
C ALA A 20 -6.69 -17.17 5.60
N ALA A 21 -5.77 -16.27 5.92
CA ALA A 21 -5.04 -16.25 7.19
C ALA A 21 -4.53 -14.85 7.54
N SER A 22 -4.01 -14.67 8.76
CA SER A 22 -3.40 -13.41 9.19
C SER A 22 -2.01 -13.25 8.56
N VAL A 23 -1.98 -12.57 7.42
CA VAL A 23 -0.77 -12.22 6.65
C VAL A 23 -0.89 -10.80 6.12
N SER A 24 0.23 -10.16 5.82
CA SER A 24 0.29 -8.82 5.24
C SER A 24 0.73 -8.88 3.78
N LEU A 25 0.17 -8.01 2.94
CA LEU A 25 0.64 -7.82 1.57
C LEU A 25 1.97 -7.08 1.62
N ALA A 26 3.03 -7.72 1.16
CA ALA A 26 4.37 -7.16 1.21
C ALA A 26 4.74 -6.42 -0.08
N GLY A 27 4.18 -6.83 -1.22
CA GLY A 27 4.44 -6.19 -2.49
C GLY A 27 3.77 -6.89 -3.67
N ILE A 28 3.69 -6.18 -4.79
CA ILE A 28 3.27 -6.72 -6.08
C ILE A 28 4.30 -6.31 -7.12
N GLU A 29 5.07 -7.27 -7.60
CA GLU A 29 6.11 -7.06 -8.61
C GLU A 29 5.58 -7.41 -10.00
N ARG A 30 5.92 -6.59 -11.01
CA ARG A 30 5.43 -6.75 -12.39
C ARG A 30 6.59 -6.76 -13.35
N THR A 31 6.74 -7.84 -14.10
CA THR A 31 7.78 -7.97 -15.11
C THR A 31 7.18 -8.08 -16.52
N GLN A 32 8.03 -8.35 -17.51
CA GLN A 32 7.60 -8.51 -18.90
C GLN A 32 6.70 -9.75 -19.07
N ALA A 33 6.06 -9.87 -20.24
CA ALA A 33 5.15 -10.97 -20.57
C ALA A 33 3.94 -11.13 -19.60
N ALA A 34 3.54 -10.02 -18.97
CA ALA A 34 2.43 -9.96 -18.01
C ALA A 34 2.59 -10.92 -16.82
N LEU A 35 3.84 -11.17 -16.40
CA LEU A 35 4.14 -11.90 -15.18
C LEU A 35 4.02 -10.96 -13.98
N ILE A 36 3.16 -11.35 -13.04
CA ILE A 36 2.86 -10.55 -11.86
C ILE A 36 3.01 -11.44 -10.64
N THR A 37 3.91 -11.05 -9.74
CA THR A 37 4.20 -11.77 -8.51
C THR A 37 3.63 -11.02 -7.32
N VAL A 38 2.77 -11.69 -6.56
CA VAL A 38 2.21 -11.18 -5.30
C VAL A 38 2.98 -11.80 -4.14
N GLN A 39 3.46 -10.94 -3.24
CA GLN A 39 4.26 -11.31 -2.08
C GLN A 39 3.51 -11.01 -0.80
N ILE A 40 3.55 -11.94 0.15
CA ILE A 40 2.93 -11.80 1.47
C ILE A 40 3.93 -12.20 2.55
N THR A 41 3.78 -11.62 3.74
CA THR A 41 4.60 -11.90 4.93
C THR A 41 3.72 -12.24 6.13
N GLY A 42 4.27 -13.01 7.06
CA GLY A 42 3.57 -13.47 8.26
C GLY A 42 4.23 -14.72 8.86
N GLU A 43 3.58 -15.34 9.83
CA GLU A 43 4.04 -16.62 10.38
C GLU A 43 4.00 -17.72 9.31
N THR A 44 4.97 -18.65 9.33
CA THR A 44 5.13 -19.65 8.27
C THR A 44 3.87 -20.48 8.02
N ALA A 45 3.12 -20.84 9.07
CA ALA A 45 1.88 -21.60 8.95
C ALA A 45 0.77 -20.78 8.27
N ALA A 46 0.61 -19.50 8.65
CA ALA A 46 -0.35 -18.58 8.05
C ALA A 46 -0.02 -18.34 6.57
N VAL A 47 1.25 -18.07 6.26
CA VAL A 47 1.72 -17.86 4.87
C VAL A 47 1.45 -19.09 4.00
N ARG A 48 1.69 -20.30 4.51
CA ARG A 48 1.40 -21.53 3.76
C ARG A 48 -0.09 -21.68 3.45
N SER A 49 -0.94 -21.53 4.46
CA SER A 49 -2.40 -21.58 4.30
C SER A 49 -2.90 -20.52 3.30
N SER A 50 -2.37 -19.30 3.38
CA SER A 50 -2.71 -18.23 2.45
C SER A 50 -2.29 -18.55 1.02
N VAL A 51 -1.06 -19.04 0.80
CA VAL A 51 -0.58 -19.38 -0.55
C VAL A 51 -1.43 -20.49 -1.17
N ASP A 52 -1.75 -21.55 -0.42
CA ASP A 52 -2.56 -22.66 -0.93
C ASP A 52 -3.96 -22.18 -1.36
N ALA A 53 -4.60 -21.31 -0.57
CA ALA A 53 -5.88 -20.70 -0.91
C ALA A 53 -5.78 -19.75 -2.13
N GLY A 54 -4.72 -18.95 -2.18
CA GLY A 54 -4.45 -18.01 -3.26
C GLY A 54 -4.24 -18.70 -4.62
N VAL A 55 -3.49 -19.81 -4.64
CA VAL A 55 -3.26 -20.60 -5.86
C VAL A 55 -4.58 -21.16 -6.37
N ALA A 56 -5.34 -21.84 -5.51
CA ALA A 56 -6.64 -22.41 -5.87
C ALA A 56 -7.64 -21.35 -6.38
N ALA A 57 -7.58 -20.13 -5.82
CA ALA A 57 -8.43 -19.04 -6.28
C ALA A 57 -8.00 -18.49 -7.63
N ALA A 58 -6.70 -18.21 -7.80
CA ALA A 58 -6.14 -17.65 -9.01
C ALA A 58 -6.27 -18.58 -10.22
N GLU A 59 -6.12 -19.90 -10.03
CA GLU A 59 -6.31 -20.91 -11.09
C GLU A 59 -7.76 -20.96 -11.62
N ARG A 60 -8.75 -20.53 -10.84
CA ARG A 60 -10.15 -20.46 -11.31
C ARG A 60 -10.38 -19.33 -12.32
N VAL A 61 -9.58 -18.26 -12.25
CA VAL A 61 -9.80 -17.03 -13.02
C VAL A 61 -8.67 -16.71 -14.00
N GLY A 62 -7.58 -17.47 -13.99
CA GLY A 62 -6.46 -17.31 -14.90
C GLY A 62 -5.37 -18.35 -14.70
N HIS A 63 -4.12 -17.97 -14.96
CA HIS A 63 -2.99 -18.90 -15.00
C HIS A 63 -1.98 -18.58 -13.89
N VAL A 64 -1.81 -19.51 -12.95
CA VAL A 64 -0.71 -19.49 -11.98
C VAL A 64 0.55 -20.06 -12.65
N VAL A 65 1.64 -19.31 -12.59
CA VAL A 65 2.94 -19.70 -13.15
C VAL A 65 3.77 -20.44 -12.10
N SER A 66 3.82 -19.90 -10.88
CA SER A 66 4.57 -20.49 -9.78
C SER A 66 4.03 -20.04 -8.42
N SER A 67 4.33 -20.81 -7.37
CA SER A 67 4.06 -20.45 -5.98
C SER A 67 5.17 -20.97 -5.08
N HIS A 68 5.58 -20.17 -4.09
CA HIS A 68 6.65 -20.56 -3.17
C HIS A 68 6.50 -19.93 -1.78
N VAL A 69 6.97 -20.66 -0.76
CA VAL A 69 7.00 -20.22 0.64
C VAL A 69 8.43 -20.37 1.14
N ILE A 70 8.98 -19.28 1.69
CA ILE A 70 10.30 -19.25 2.31
C ILE A 70 10.08 -19.05 3.82
N PRO A 71 10.24 -20.09 4.65
CA PRO A 71 9.98 -19.98 6.10
C PRO A 71 10.87 -18.98 6.83
N ARG A 72 12.12 -18.84 6.37
CA ARG A 72 13.14 -17.99 6.99
C ARG A 72 14.03 -17.38 5.90
N PRO A 73 13.57 -16.32 5.21
CA PRO A 73 14.41 -15.58 4.26
C PRO A 73 15.63 -14.99 4.99
N SER A 74 16.74 -14.82 4.27
CA SER A 74 17.90 -14.11 4.82
C SER A 74 17.61 -12.60 4.92
N ASP A 75 18.27 -11.93 5.86
CA ASP A 75 18.06 -10.50 6.11
C ASP A 75 18.35 -9.65 4.85
N ASP A 76 19.38 -10.02 4.08
CA ASP A 76 19.70 -9.36 2.80
C ASP A 76 18.56 -9.47 1.78
N VAL A 77 17.87 -10.62 1.72
CA VAL A 77 16.72 -10.81 0.82
C VAL A 77 15.55 -9.96 1.29
N CYS A 78 15.32 -9.89 2.60
CA CYS A 78 14.29 -9.02 3.15
C CYS A 78 14.54 -7.56 2.81
N ALA A 79 15.79 -7.09 2.95
CA ALA A 79 16.17 -5.71 2.65
C ALA A 79 16.04 -5.36 1.16
N MET A 80 16.20 -6.33 0.26
CA MET A 80 16.04 -6.12 -1.19
C MET A 80 14.58 -6.14 -1.65
N GLN A 81 13.72 -6.95 -1.01
CA GLN A 81 12.35 -7.19 -1.49
C GLN A 81 11.29 -6.33 -0.80
N PHE A 82 11.56 -5.86 0.42
CA PHE A 82 10.58 -5.15 1.23
C PHE A 82 11.13 -3.76 1.53
N GLU A 83 10.60 -2.73 0.88
CA GLU A 83 10.82 -1.37 1.36
C GLU A 83 10.11 -1.25 2.71
N ASP A 84 10.85 -0.86 3.75
CA ASP A 84 10.29 -0.57 5.07
C ASP A 84 9.36 0.64 4.91
N THR A 85 8.11 0.37 4.57
CA THR A 85 7.13 1.42 4.30
C THR A 85 6.73 2.09 5.63
N GLY A 86 7.21 1.62 6.79
CA GLY A 86 6.81 2.12 8.11
C GLY A 86 5.33 1.86 8.45
N GLU A 87 4.53 1.45 7.47
CA GLU A 87 3.13 1.14 7.60
C GLU A 87 2.96 -0.32 8.03
N THR A 88 3.11 -0.55 9.33
CA THR A 88 2.53 -1.75 9.93
C THR A 88 1.01 -1.60 9.79
N TYR A 89 0.38 -2.35 8.88
CA TYR A 89 -1.08 -2.45 8.82
C TYR A 89 -1.59 -3.18 10.07
N GLN A 90 -1.72 -2.44 11.17
CA GLN A 90 -2.41 -2.87 12.38
C GLN A 90 -3.89 -2.89 12.06
N GLY A 91 -4.39 -4.08 11.71
CA GLY A 91 -5.77 -4.31 11.30
C GLY A 91 -6.79 -3.59 12.19
N SER A 92 -7.29 -2.47 11.69
CA SER A 92 -8.69 -2.12 11.81
C SER A 92 -9.25 -2.16 10.39
N ALA A 93 -10.44 -2.73 10.22
CA ALA A 93 -11.14 -2.73 8.95
C ALA A 93 -11.08 -1.31 8.37
N PRO A 94 -10.88 -1.12 7.05
CA PRO A 94 -10.89 0.22 6.49
C PRO A 94 -12.26 0.83 6.78
N SER A 95 -12.31 1.73 7.75
CA SER A 95 -13.44 2.63 7.91
C SER A 95 -13.41 3.50 6.66
N PHE A 96 -14.25 3.17 5.69
CA PHE A 96 -14.49 4.01 4.53
C PHE A 96 -15.28 5.23 5.00
N THR A 97 -14.60 6.13 5.68
CA THR A 97 -15.06 7.46 6.03
C THR A 97 -13.92 8.36 5.63
N GLY A 98 -14.12 9.15 4.57
CA GLY A 98 -13.09 10.01 4.00
C GLY A 98 -12.60 11.04 5.00
N VAL A 99 -11.59 10.69 5.78
CA VAL A 99 -10.73 11.60 6.54
C VAL A 99 -9.32 11.04 6.41
N THR A 100 -8.55 11.62 5.50
CA THR A 100 -7.10 11.43 5.47
C THR A 100 -6.54 12.13 6.71
N THR A 101 -6.28 11.39 7.79
CA THR A 101 -5.54 11.94 8.93
C THR A 101 -4.08 12.07 8.51
N VAL A 102 -3.74 13.22 7.92
CA VAL A 102 -2.36 13.54 7.55
C VAL A 102 -1.57 13.74 8.84
N SER A 103 -0.48 12.99 9.05
CA SER A 103 0.35 13.22 10.23
C SER A 103 1.17 14.50 10.05
N SER A 104 1.54 15.16 11.16
CA SER A 104 2.32 16.41 11.13
C SER A 104 3.69 16.25 10.46
N VAL A 105 4.21 15.02 10.39
CA VAL A 105 5.49 14.65 9.75
C VAL A 105 5.34 14.60 8.22
N ASP A 106 4.17 14.20 7.72
CA ASP A 106 3.93 14.05 6.28
C ASP A 106 3.84 15.40 5.57
N LEU A 107 3.26 16.40 6.23
CA LEU A 107 3.13 17.76 5.70
C LEU A 107 4.49 18.38 5.34
N GLU A 108 5.52 18.18 6.17
CA GLU A 108 6.84 18.79 5.94
C GLU A 108 7.56 18.23 4.71
N ARG A 109 7.27 16.97 4.34
CA ARG A 109 7.88 16.27 3.20
C ARG A 109 7.20 16.60 1.87
N MET A 110 5.97 17.10 1.89
CA MET A 110 5.22 17.44 0.69
C MET A 110 5.86 18.60 -0.10
N THR A 111 5.64 18.57 -1.42
CA THR A 111 6.00 19.66 -2.32
C THR A 111 5.00 20.82 -2.19
N VAL A 112 5.41 22.01 -2.60
CA VAL A 112 4.53 23.21 -2.60
C VAL A 112 3.27 22.98 -3.44
N ARG A 113 3.36 22.20 -4.52
CA ARG A 113 2.22 21.87 -5.37
C ARG A 113 1.18 21.05 -4.62
N GLU A 114 1.63 20.04 -3.87
CA GLU A 114 0.77 19.14 -3.10
C GLU A 114 0.17 19.86 -1.90
N LEU A 115 0.95 20.67 -1.18
CA LEU A 115 0.44 21.52 -0.09
C LEU A 115 -0.64 22.50 -0.57
N ARG A 116 -0.50 23.07 -1.78
CA ARG A 116 -1.54 23.92 -2.40
C ARG A 116 -2.75 23.14 -2.85
N ALA A 117 -2.61 21.87 -3.22
CA ALA A 117 -3.74 21.02 -3.55
C ALA A 117 -4.54 20.70 -2.28
N LEU A 118 -3.85 20.28 -1.22
CA LEU A 118 -4.43 19.98 0.08
C LEU A 118 -5.14 21.20 0.68
N ALA A 119 -4.50 22.37 0.68
CA ALA A 119 -5.09 23.61 1.21
C ALA A 119 -6.34 24.11 0.44
N ARG A 120 -6.60 23.62 -0.78
CA ARG A 120 -7.87 23.92 -1.49
C ARG A 120 -8.99 22.96 -1.17
N ASP A 121 -8.63 21.74 -0.79
CA ASP A 121 -9.55 20.66 -0.46
C ASP A 121 -10.01 20.75 1.01
N THR A 122 -9.23 21.43 1.85
CA THR A 122 -9.60 21.75 3.23
C THR A 122 -10.58 22.93 3.29
N GLU A 123 -11.81 22.69 3.76
CA GLU A 123 -12.89 23.70 3.80
C GLU A 123 -12.57 24.89 4.74
N ASP A 124 -11.83 24.66 5.84
CA ASP A 124 -11.55 25.66 6.88
C ASP A 124 -10.13 26.27 6.82
N SER A 125 -9.45 26.20 5.68
CA SER A 125 -8.12 26.80 5.54
C SER A 125 -8.17 28.35 5.70
N PRO A 126 -7.29 28.95 6.53
CA PRO A 126 -7.24 30.41 6.73
C PRO A 126 -6.73 31.17 5.49
N ILE A 127 -6.17 30.46 4.50
CA ILE A 127 -5.74 31.01 3.21
C ILE A 127 -6.57 30.41 2.08
N GLN A 128 -7.06 31.26 1.16
CA GLN A 128 -7.97 30.84 0.07
C GLN A 128 -7.59 31.43 -1.29
N GLY A 129 -8.01 30.76 -2.36
CA GLY A 129 -7.95 31.27 -3.74
C GLY A 129 -6.55 31.73 -4.17
N ARG A 130 -6.42 33.03 -4.49
CA ARG A 130 -5.16 33.63 -4.96
C ARG A 130 -4.06 33.64 -3.88
N ALA A 131 -4.43 33.61 -2.60
CA ALA A 131 -3.47 33.56 -1.50
C ALA A 131 -2.72 32.22 -1.50
N ILE A 132 -3.42 31.08 -1.68
CA ILE A 132 -2.81 29.75 -1.81
C ILE A 132 -1.81 29.70 -2.98
N ALA A 133 -2.16 30.31 -4.12
CA ALA A 133 -1.31 30.30 -5.31
C ALA A 133 0.02 31.06 -5.13
N ARG A 134 0.06 32.06 -4.25
CA ARG A 134 1.24 32.88 -3.96
C ARG A 134 1.95 32.50 -2.67
N ALA A 135 1.31 31.71 -1.81
CA ALA A 135 1.88 31.29 -0.54
C ALA A 135 3.15 30.46 -0.72
N THR A 136 4.10 30.72 0.16
CA THR A 136 5.35 29.97 0.32
C THR A 136 5.08 28.62 1.00
N LYS A 137 6.08 27.72 0.97
CA LYS A 137 5.95 26.41 1.62
C LYS A 137 5.61 26.56 3.11
N GLN A 138 6.25 27.48 3.81
CA GLN A 138 6.04 27.70 5.25
C GLN A 138 4.64 28.20 5.57
N GLU A 139 4.14 29.18 4.82
CA GLU A 139 2.79 29.74 5.01
C GLU A 139 1.68 28.69 4.78
N LEU A 140 1.90 27.76 3.84
CA LEU A 140 0.98 26.64 3.61
C LEU A 140 1.00 25.63 4.76
N LEU A 141 2.18 25.33 5.32
CA LEU A 141 2.33 24.43 6.46
C LEU A 141 1.66 25.00 7.71
N ASP A 142 1.88 26.27 8.00
CA ASP A 142 1.31 26.93 9.18
C ASP A 142 -0.21 27.01 9.09
N ALA A 143 -0.75 27.30 7.90
CA ALA A 143 -2.19 27.30 7.64
C ALA A 143 -2.82 25.90 7.82
N LEU A 144 -2.19 24.86 7.27
CA LEU A 144 -2.71 23.49 7.32
C LEU A 144 -2.63 22.88 8.74
N ARG A 145 -1.58 23.19 9.51
CA ARG A 145 -1.41 22.77 10.92
C ARG A 145 -2.44 23.35 11.87
N THR A 146 -3.10 24.43 11.49
CA THR A 146 -4.14 25.05 12.32
C THR A 146 -5.49 24.34 12.16
N VAL A 147 -5.64 23.51 11.12
CA VAL A 147 -6.92 22.91 10.71
C VAL A 147 -6.91 21.38 10.79
N ILE A 148 -5.74 20.75 10.61
CA ILE A 148 -5.51 19.29 10.66
C ILE A 148 -4.67 18.96 11.89
#